data_AF-A0A9P8KU05-F1
#
_entry.id   AF-A0A9P8KU05-F1
#
_cell.length_a   1.000
_cell.length_b   1.000
_cell.length_c   1.000
_cell.angle_alpha   90.00
_cell.angle_beta   90.00
_cell.angle_gamma   90.00
#
_symmetry.space_group_name_H-M   'P 1'
#
loop_
_entity.id
_entity.type
_entity.pdbx_description
1 polymer ?
#
loop_
_entity_poly.entity_id
_entity_poly.type
_entity_poly.pdbx_seq_one_letter_code
_entity_poly.pdbx_strand_id
1 'polypeptide(L)'
;HPLQSALETNISLATTLVALENQLAHTRSATQSRLLALHGLERQWRAKQSDMDAALEPFSPKALYQRLVSAVAEQEQVCTALEESFLDHSADGGKAGERETAEFVRRFREGRKVYYLRRERKERWDEGRVGGWR
;
A
#
# COMPACT_ATOMS: atom_id res chain seq x y z
N HIS A 1 -22.88 75.57 -19.25
CA HIS A 1 -23.04 75.42 -17.79
C HIS A 1 -22.10 74.33 -17.27
N PRO A 2 -20.99 74.67 -16.59
CA PRO A 2 -19.99 73.71 -16.11
C PRO A 2 -20.54 72.72 -15.06
N LEU A 3 -21.53 73.15 -14.26
CA LEU A 3 -22.18 72.31 -13.25
C LEU A 3 -23.01 71.17 -13.84
N GLN A 4 -23.69 71.37 -14.97
CA GLN A 4 -24.46 70.32 -15.63
C GLN A 4 -23.55 69.22 -16.18
N SER A 5 -22.45 69.61 -16.83
CA SER A 5 -21.44 68.65 -17.31
C SER A 5 -20.78 67.87 -16.16
N ALA A 6 -20.50 68.52 -15.03
CA ALA A 6 -19.97 67.84 -13.85
C ALA A 6 -20.98 66.85 -13.21
N LEU A 7 -22.28 67.13 -13.30
CA LEU A 7 -23.33 66.22 -12.84
C LEU A 7 -23.45 64.99 -13.74
N GLU A 8 -23.45 65.20 -15.06
CA GLU A 8 -23.52 64.09 -16.04
C GLU A 8 -22.31 63.15 -15.91
N THR A 9 -21.11 63.70 -15.72
CA THR A 9 -19.91 62.88 -15.48
C THR A 9 -20.01 62.11 -14.17
N ASN A 10 -20.48 62.74 -13.09
CA ASN A 10 -20.68 62.05 -11.82
C ASN A 10 -21.68 60.90 -11.92
N ILE A 11 -22.81 61.11 -12.61
CA ILE A 11 -23.81 60.07 -12.88
C ILE A 11 -23.19 58.93 -13.69
N SER A 12 -22.43 59.24 -14.75
CA SER A 12 -21.75 58.22 -15.56
C SER A 12 -20.78 57.40 -14.71
N LEU A 13 -19.99 58.04 -13.85
CA LEU A 13 -19.07 57.36 -12.93
C LEU A 13 -19.81 56.51 -11.90
N ALA A 14 -20.92 56.99 -11.35
CA ALA A 14 -21.73 56.21 -10.43
C ALA A 14 -22.28 54.95 -11.10
N THR A 15 -22.75 55.06 -12.36
CA THR A 15 -23.25 53.88 -13.10
C THR A 15 -22.16 52.86 -13.41
N THR A 16 -20.94 53.32 -13.75
CA THR A 16 -19.81 52.40 -14.01
C THR A 16 -19.33 51.75 -12.72
N LEU A 17 -19.31 52.48 -11.60
CA LEU A 17 -18.98 51.92 -10.29
C LEU A 17 -19.93 50.79 -9.88
N VAL A 18 -21.24 50.98 -10.06
CA VAL A 18 -22.25 49.93 -9.77
C VAL A 18 -22.05 48.71 -10.67
N ALA A 19 -21.76 48.91 -11.96
CA ALA A 19 -21.50 47.80 -12.88
C ALA A 19 -20.25 46.98 -12.47
N LEU A 20 -19.17 47.67 -12.09
CA LEU A 20 -17.94 47.04 -11.60
C LEU A 20 -18.16 46.31 -10.27
N GLU A 21 -18.94 46.89 -9.35
CA GLU A 21 -19.29 46.24 -8.08
C GLU A 21 -20.03 44.92 -8.31
N ASN A 22 -21.00 44.90 -9.24
CA ASN A 22 -21.74 43.69 -9.59
C ASN A 22 -20.82 42.62 -10.21
N GLN A 23 -19.92 43.01 -11.12
CA GLN A 23 -18.93 42.09 -11.70
C GLN A 23 -17.99 41.52 -10.64
N LEU A 24 -17.53 42.37 -9.72
CA LEU A 24 -16.65 41.98 -8.64
C LEU A 24 -17.34 41.06 -7.62
N ALA A 25 -18.62 41.29 -7.31
CA ALA A 25 -19.43 40.40 -6.49
C ALA A 25 -19.60 39.02 -7.17
N HIS A 26 -19.91 39.00 -8.47
CA HIS A 26 -20.08 37.76 -9.23
C HIS A 26 -18.78 36.94 -9.29
N THR A 27 -17.66 37.58 -9.62
CA THR A 27 -16.34 36.91 -9.68
C THR A 27 -15.91 36.39 -8.31
N ARG A 28 -16.16 37.12 -7.22
CA ARG A 28 -15.92 36.63 -5.85
C ARG A 28 -16.73 35.38 -5.55
N SER A 29 -18.04 35.40 -5.82
CA SER A 29 -18.92 34.25 -5.59
C SER A 29 -18.47 33.01 -6.40
N ALA A 30 -18.17 33.20 -7.70
CA ALA A 30 -17.67 32.13 -8.55
C ALA A 30 -16.35 31.56 -8.02
N THR A 31 -15.42 32.41 -7.58
CA THR A 31 -14.13 31.99 -7.03
C THR A 31 -14.30 31.21 -5.73
N GLN A 32 -15.20 31.67 -4.85
CA GLN A 32 -15.52 30.97 -3.60
C GLN A 32 -16.10 29.56 -3.85
N SER A 33 -17.01 29.43 -4.82
CA SER A 33 -17.56 28.12 -5.19
C SER A 33 -16.48 27.16 -5.72
N ARG A 34 -15.55 27.66 -6.54
CA ARG A 34 -14.42 26.89 -7.07
C ARG A 34 -13.45 26.46 -5.97
N LEU A 35 -13.18 27.35 -5.00
CA LEU A 35 -12.33 27.04 -3.85
C LEU A 35 -12.92 25.90 -3.00
N LEU A 36 -14.24 25.93 -2.75
CA LEU A 36 -14.92 24.85 -2.04
C LEU A 36 -14.86 23.52 -2.80
N ALA A 37 -15.05 23.55 -4.13
CA ALA A 37 -14.93 22.37 -4.97
C ALA A 37 -13.50 21.79 -4.97
N LEU A 38 -12.48 22.65 -5.02
CA LEU A 38 -11.08 22.27 -4.92
C LEU A 38 -10.79 21.54 -3.60
N HIS A 39 -11.21 22.11 -2.47
CA HIS A 39 -11.07 21.45 -1.16
C HIS A 39 -11.82 20.12 -1.06
N GLY A 40 -12.93 19.97 -1.80
CA GLY A 40 -13.61 18.69 -1.98
C GLY A 40 -12.72 17.67 -2.70
N LEU A 41 -12.13 18.06 -3.83
CA LEU A 41 -11.26 17.20 -4.63
C LEU A 41 -9.96 16.83 -3.90
N GLU A 42 -9.34 17.77 -3.18
CA GLU A 42 -8.14 17.51 -2.37
C GLU A 42 -8.38 16.42 -1.33
N ARG A 43 -9.53 16.48 -0.63
CA ARG A 43 -9.90 15.45 0.35
C ARG A 43 -10.11 14.09 -0.32
N GLN A 44 -10.80 14.06 -1.46
CA GLN A 44 -11.00 12.82 -2.22
C GLN A 44 -9.69 12.23 -2.73
N TRP A 45 -8.76 13.07 -3.20
CA TRP A 45 -7.45 12.64 -3.65
C TRP A 45 -6.63 12.07 -2.51
N ARG A 46 -6.58 12.73 -1.34
CA ARG A 46 -5.89 12.20 -0.15
C ARG A 46 -6.46 10.87 0.30
N ALA A 47 -7.79 10.70 0.26
CA ALA A 47 -8.43 9.42 0.57
C ALA A 47 -7.99 8.32 -0.40
N LYS A 48 -8.06 8.58 -1.72
CA LYS A 48 -7.60 7.61 -2.74
C LYS A 48 -6.13 7.26 -2.63
N GLN A 49 -5.28 8.24 -2.29
CA GLN A 49 -3.86 7.98 -2.07
C GLN A 49 -3.66 7.06 -0.87
N SER A 50 -4.35 7.32 0.25
CA SER A 50 -4.30 6.46 1.44
C SER A 50 -4.77 5.03 1.13
N ASP A 51 -5.84 4.87 0.35
CA ASP A 51 -6.34 3.56 -0.05
C ASP A 51 -5.33 2.82 -0.94
N MET A 52 -4.68 3.53 -1.87
CA MET A 52 -3.63 2.98 -2.72
C MET A 52 -2.42 2.55 -1.89
N ASP A 53 -1.94 3.40 -0.98
CA ASP A 53 -0.80 3.11 -0.13
C ASP A 53 -1.08 1.88 0.76
N ALA A 54 -2.29 1.78 1.32
CA ALA A 54 -2.73 0.62 2.10
C ALA A 54 -2.81 -0.66 1.25
N ALA A 55 -3.30 -0.57 0.01
CA ALA A 55 -3.38 -1.71 -0.90
C ALA A 55 -1.99 -2.20 -1.36
N LEU A 56 -1.01 -1.28 -1.47
CA LEU A 56 0.36 -1.59 -1.89
C LEU A 56 1.27 -2.04 -0.74
N GLU A 57 0.94 -1.71 0.51
CA GLU A 57 1.75 -2.04 1.70
C GLU A 57 2.19 -3.52 1.76
N PRO A 58 1.33 -4.53 1.51
CA PRO A 58 1.72 -5.94 1.58
C PRO A 58 2.72 -6.37 0.51
N PHE A 59 2.82 -5.59 -0.56
CA PHE A 59 3.74 -5.79 -1.67
C PHE A 59 4.99 -4.91 -1.56
N SER A 60 5.10 -4.13 -0.47
CA SER A 60 6.32 -3.39 -0.18
C SER A 60 7.50 -4.35 0.01
N PRO A 61 8.73 -3.94 -0.33
CA PRO A 61 9.92 -4.76 -0.13
C PRO A 61 10.06 -5.26 1.32
N LYS A 62 9.70 -4.41 2.29
CA LYS A 62 9.70 -4.77 3.72
C LYS A 62 8.68 -5.87 4.02
N ALA A 63 7.43 -5.73 3.59
CA ALA A 63 6.40 -6.72 3.84
C ALA A 63 6.72 -8.07 3.17
N LEU A 64 7.19 -8.04 1.92
CA LEU A 64 7.62 -9.24 1.21
C LEU A 64 8.81 -9.94 1.89
N TYR A 65 9.78 -9.16 2.38
CA TYR A 65 10.91 -9.69 3.14
C TYR A 65 10.45 -10.33 4.45
N GLN A 66 9.61 -9.66 5.24
CA GLN A 66 9.07 -10.23 6.48
C GLN A 66 8.32 -11.53 6.22
N ARG A 67 7.48 -11.57 5.18
CA ARG A 67 6.80 -12.78 4.76
C ARG A 67 7.77 -13.89 4.37
N LEU A 68 8.87 -13.58 3.69
CA LEU A 68 9.91 -14.57 3.36
C LEU A 68 10.58 -15.11 4.62
N VAL A 69 10.91 -14.25 5.59
CA VAL A 69 11.49 -14.66 6.88
C VAL A 69 10.54 -15.59 7.64
N SER A 70 9.26 -15.21 7.77
CA SER A 70 8.24 -16.05 8.39
C SER A 70 8.11 -17.39 7.68
N ALA A 71 8.06 -17.39 6.34
CA ALA A 71 7.95 -18.62 5.56
C ALA A 71 9.18 -19.55 5.68
N VAL A 72 10.37 -19.02 5.98
CA VAL A 72 11.55 -19.85 6.29
C VAL A 72 11.36 -20.52 7.65
N ALA A 73 10.99 -19.75 8.68
CA ALA A 73 10.78 -20.26 10.03
C ALA A 73 9.63 -21.28 10.11
N GLU A 74 8.50 -20.99 9.46
CA GLU A 74 7.37 -21.92 9.36
C GLU A 74 7.76 -23.24 8.67
N GLN A 75 8.56 -23.17 7.60
CA GLN A 75 9.00 -24.37 6.90
C GLN A 75 9.94 -25.24 7.75
N GLU A 76 10.79 -24.59 8.55
CA GLU A 76 11.64 -25.27 9.53
C GLU A 76 10.80 -25.98 10.59
N GLN A 77 9.84 -25.28 11.19
CA GLN A 77 8.90 -25.85 12.15
C GLN A 77 8.13 -27.05 11.58
N VAL A 78 7.67 -26.97 10.34
CA VAL A 78 7.00 -28.10 9.67
C VAL A 78 7.95 -29.30 9.53
N CYS A 79 9.22 -29.09 9.19
CA CYS A 79 10.19 -30.17 9.09
C CYS A 79 10.45 -30.80 10.47
N THR A 80 10.65 -29.98 11.51
CA THR A 80 10.84 -30.44 12.88
C THR A 80 9.63 -31.23 13.38
N ALA A 81 8.40 -30.72 13.17
CA ALA A 81 7.18 -31.43 13.56
C ALA A 81 7.01 -32.77 12.82
N LEU A 82 7.44 -32.86 11.56
CA LEU A 82 7.46 -34.12 10.82
C LEU A 82 8.47 -35.12 11.40
N GLU A 83 9.67 -34.63 11.77
CA GLU A 83 10.70 -35.44 12.44
C GLU A 83 10.17 -35.97 13.79
N GLU A 84 9.63 -35.08 14.63
CA GLU A 84 9.07 -35.42 15.94
C GLU A 84 7.92 -36.43 15.83
N SER A 85 6.95 -36.19 14.94
CA SER A 85 5.82 -37.10 14.73
C SER A 85 6.25 -38.51 14.28
N PHE A 86 7.32 -38.63 13.51
CA PHE A 86 7.84 -39.93 13.08
C PHE A 86 8.55 -40.67 14.21
N LEU A 87 9.30 -39.92 15.04
CA LEU A 87 10.00 -40.48 16.21
C LEU A 87 9.04 -40.92 17.30
N ASP A 88 7.99 -40.12 17.57
CA ASP A 88 6.97 -40.44 18.58
C ASP A 88 6.20 -41.71 18.22
N HIS A 89 5.88 -41.92 16.93
CA HIS A 89 5.25 -43.17 16.47
C HIS A 89 6.14 -44.40 16.70
N SER A 90 7.47 -44.21 16.66
CA SER A 90 8.45 -45.28 16.90
C SER A 90 8.70 -45.55 18.40
N ALA A 91 8.42 -44.57 19.26
CA ALA A 91 8.62 -44.66 20.71
C ALA A 91 7.54 -45.49 21.42
N ASP A 92 6.33 -45.60 20.86
CA ASP A 92 5.19 -46.35 21.39
C ASP A 92 5.27 -47.88 21.14
N GLY A 93 6.47 -48.38 20.82
CA GLY A 93 6.76 -49.82 20.66
C GLY A 93 6.46 -50.40 19.27
N GLY A 94 5.95 -49.59 18.33
CA GLY A 94 5.77 -49.97 16.93
C GLY A 94 6.98 -49.60 16.08
N LYS A 95 7.57 -50.56 15.35
CA LYS A 95 8.49 -50.21 14.26
C LYS A 95 7.67 -49.64 13.10
N ALA A 96 7.99 -48.43 12.66
CA ALA A 96 7.36 -47.84 11.48
C ALA A 96 7.45 -48.80 10.28
N GLY A 97 6.33 -48.96 9.58
CA GLY A 97 6.29 -49.84 8.41
C GLY A 97 7.19 -49.32 7.28
N GLU A 98 7.59 -50.19 6.35
CA GLU A 98 8.42 -49.77 5.19
C GLU A 98 7.73 -48.67 4.37
N ARG A 99 6.40 -48.77 4.21
CA ARG A 99 5.58 -47.77 3.51
C ARG A 99 5.57 -46.43 4.24
N GLU A 100 5.40 -46.44 5.55
CA GLU A 100 5.35 -45.24 6.38
C GLU A 100 6.72 -44.54 6.40
N THR A 101 7.79 -45.33 6.53
CA THR A 101 9.16 -44.84 6.45
C THR A 101 9.43 -44.18 5.08
N ALA A 102 9.01 -44.82 3.99
CA ALA A 102 9.16 -44.27 2.64
C ALA A 102 8.36 -42.96 2.47
N GLU A 103 7.15 -42.88 3.04
CA GLU A 103 6.33 -41.67 3.01
C GLU A 103 6.95 -40.52 3.81
N PHE A 104 7.44 -40.80 5.02
CA PHE A 104 8.16 -39.83 5.85
C PHE A 104 9.37 -39.29 5.09
N VAL A 105 10.25 -40.16 4.58
CA VAL A 105 11.45 -39.75 3.84
C VAL A 105 11.08 -38.87 2.66
N ARG A 106 10.03 -39.21 1.91
CA ARG A 106 9.56 -38.41 0.78
C ARG A 106 9.12 -37.01 1.24
N ARG A 107 8.20 -36.92 2.21
CA ARG A 107 7.65 -35.65 2.71
C ARG A 107 8.72 -34.77 3.35
N PHE A 108 9.61 -35.38 4.13
CA PHE A 108 10.70 -34.69 4.80
C PHE A 108 11.70 -34.11 3.79
N ARG A 109 12.10 -34.88 2.77
CA ARG A 109 12.98 -34.38 1.70
C ARG A 109 12.33 -33.24 0.90
N GLU A 110 11.04 -33.36 0.59
CA GLU A 110 10.28 -32.29 -0.06
C GLU A 110 10.26 -31.02 0.81
N GLY A 111 9.99 -31.14 2.11
CA GLY A 111 10.00 -30.03 3.06
C GLY A 111 11.38 -29.36 3.19
N ARG A 112 12.44 -30.15 3.37
CA ARG A 112 13.82 -29.64 3.47
C ARG A 112 14.27 -28.96 2.19
N LYS A 113 13.90 -29.48 1.01
CA LYS A 113 14.18 -28.82 -0.27
C LYS A 113 13.58 -27.41 -0.32
N VAL A 114 12.32 -27.26 0.10
CA VAL A 114 11.65 -25.95 0.13
C VAL A 114 12.30 -25.03 1.16
N TYR A 115 12.65 -25.55 2.34
CA TYR A 115 13.37 -24.79 3.38
C TYR A 115 14.66 -24.17 2.84
N TYR A 116 15.56 -25.00 2.28
CA TYR A 116 16.84 -24.51 1.78
C TYR A 116 16.67 -23.53 0.62
N LEU A 117 15.70 -23.75 -0.28
CA LEU A 117 15.39 -22.80 -1.35
C LEU A 117 14.96 -21.43 -0.80
N ARG A 118 14.09 -21.40 0.21
CA ARG A 118 13.64 -20.14 0.85
C ARG A 118 14.80 -19.45 1.58
N ARG A 119 15.63 -20.23 2.27
CA ARG A 119 16.83 -19.73 2.97
C ARG A 119 17.82 -19.08 2.02
N GLU A 120 18.13 -19.73 0.89
CA GLU A 120 19.04 -19.20 -0.12
C GLU A 120 18.48 -17.93 -0.78
N ARG A 121 17.16 -17.86 -1.01
CA ARG A 121 16.50 -16.63 -1.49
C ARG A 121 16.60 -15.49 -0.48
N LYS A 122 16.44 -15.78 0.81
CA LYS A 122 16.62 -14.80 1.89
C LYS A 122 18.07 -14.31 1.94
N GLU A 123 19.05 -15.20 1.91
CA GLU A 123 20.47 -14.85 1.89
C GLU A 123 20.82 -13.95 0.69
N ARG A 124 20.32 -14.29 -0.52
CA ARG A 124 20.48 -13.43 -1.69
C ARG A 124 19.83 -12.06 -1.54
N TRP A 125 18.70 -11.99 -0.85
CA TRP A 125 18.02 -10.73 -0.54
C TRP A 125 18.84 -9.89 0.43
N ASP A 126 19.36 -10.51 1.50
CA ASP A 126 20.22 -9.86 2.50
C ASP A 126 21.50 -9.29 1.87
N GLU A 127 22.03 -9.95 0.84
CA GLU A 127 23.19 -9.50 0.06
C GLU A 127 22.86 -8.48 -1.05
N GLY A 128 21.59 -8.13 -1.23
CA GLY A 128 21.15 -7.19 -2.27
C GLY A 128 21.29 -7.73 -3.70
N ARG A 129 21.33 -9.06 -3.88
CA ARG A 129 21.42 -9.74 -5.19
C ARG A 129 20.05 -10.00 -5.84
N VAL A 130 18.99 -9.38 -5.33
CA VAL A 130 17.64 -9.44 -5.89
C VAL A 130 17.48 -8.22 -6.82
N GLY A 131 17.33 -8.46 -8.11
CA GLY A 131 17.27 -7.39 -9.12
C GLY A 131 16.10 -6.42 -8.88
N GLY A 132 16.33 -5.14 -9.17
CA GLY A 132 15.27 -4.12 -9.26
C GLY A 132 15.01 -3.27 -8.03
N TRP A 133 15.77 -3.42 -6.94
CA TRP A 133 15.55 -2.62 -5.72
C TRP A 133 16.87 -2.04 -5.20
N ARG A 134 17.21 -0.87 -5.72
CA ARG A 134 18.10 0.15 -5.15
C ARG A 134 17.41 1.50 -5.26
#